data_AF-A0A2J6QF30-F1
#
_entry.id   AF-A0A2J6QF30-F1
#
_cell.length_a   1.000
_cell.length_b   1.000
_cell.length_c   1.000
_cell.angle_alpha   90.00
_cell.angle_beta   90.00
_cell.angle_gamma   90.00
#
_symmetry.space_group_name_H-M   'P 1'
#
loop_
_entity.id
_entity.type
_entity.pdbx_description
1 polymer ?
#
loop_
_entity_poly.entity_id
_entity_poly.type
_entity_poly.pdbx_seq_one_letter_code
_entity_poly.pdbx_strand_id
1 'polypeptide(L)'
;MIANWRDVPFYTALSVGAISIKADVWLYNGTLHVGHEQGTLTYARTFESLYVNPILDVLNRQNPANSTFLTSRTYNGVFDTSGGQTLYLFVDVKTDGATTWPYVVKALEPL
;
A
#
# COMPACT_ATOMS: atom_id res chain seq x y z
N MET A 1 1.55 -16.73 8.23
CA MET A 1 2.72 -16.19 7.49
C MET A 1 3.49 -15.26 8.42
N ILE A 2 4.78 -15.48 8.62
CA ILE A 2 5.66 -14.55 9.34
C ILE A 2 6.14 -13.54 8.28
N ALA A 3 5.81 -12.26 8.45
CA ALA A 3 6.23 -11.22 7.51
C ALA A 3 7.69 -10.85 7.79
N ASN A 4 8.62 -11.41 7.00
CA ASN A 4 10.01 -10.94 7.00
C ASN A 4 10.10 -9.49 6.53
N TRP A 5 10.99 -8.73 7.16
CA TRP A 5 11.28 -7.33 6.87
C TRP A 5 11.61 -7.09 5.38
N ARG A 6 11.05 -6.01 4.83
CA ARG A 6 11.30 -5.55 3.45
C ARG A 6 11.34 -4.03 3.39
N ASP A 7 12.26 -3.49 2.59
CA ASP A 7 12.37 -2.04 2.34
C ASP A 7 11.28 -1.54 1.38
N VAL A 8 10.82 -2.42 0.48
CA VAL A 8 9.78 -2.17 -0.51
C VAL A 8 8.68 -3.23 -0.44
N PRO A 9 7.89 -3.27 0.66
CA PRO A 9 6.96 -4.38 0.95
C PRO A 9 5.91 -4.57 -0.14
N PHE A 10 5.35 -3.48 -0.66
CA PHE A 10 4.37 -3.51 -1.75
C PHE A 10 4.95 -4.15 -3.02
N TYR A 11 6.04 -3.61 -3.56
CA TYR A 11 6.64 -4.14 -4.79
C TYR A 11 7.14 -5.57 -4.65
N THR A 12 7.64 -5.97 -3.47
CA THR A 12 8.07 -7.34 -3.24
C THR A 12 6.89 -8.32 -3.22
N ALA A 13 5.72 -7.90 -2.75
CA ALA A 13 4.52 -8.72 -2.79
C ALA A 13 4.01 -8.88 -4.23
N LEU A 14 3.99 -7.78 -5.00
CA LEU A 14 3.64 -7.80 -6.42
C LEU A 14 4.57 -8.71 -7.23
N SER A 15 5.89 -8.63 -6.99
CA SER A 15 6.87 -9.40 -7.77
C SER A 15 6.76 -10.92 -7.61
N VAL A 16 6.08 -11.38 -6.55
CA VAL A 16 5.79 -12.81 -6.32
C VAL A 16 4.34 -13.18 -6.60
N GLY A 17 3.54 -12.26 -7.17
CA GLY A 17 2.14 -12.49 -7.49
C GLY A 17 1.20 -12.56 -6.29
N ALA A 18 1.60 -12.01 -5.14
CA ALA A 18 0.74 -11.99 -3.97
C ALA A 18 -0.46 -11.05 -4.19
N ILE A 19 -1.67 -11.59 -4.07
CA ILE A 19 -2.91 -10.82 -4.20
C ILE A 19 -3.30 -10.08 -2.91
N SER A 20 -2.56 -10.31 -1.83
CA SER A 20 -2.79 -9.66 -0.54
C SER A 20 -1.51 -9.25 0.15
N ILE A 21 -1.59 -8.14 0.90
CA ILE A 21 -0.46 -7.55 1.61
C ILE A 21 -0.96 -7.05 2.96
N LYS A 22 -0.13 -7.18 3.99
CA LYS A 22 -0.44 -6.72 5.35
C LYS A 22 0.48 -5.56 5.74
N ALA A 23 -0.09 -4.49 6.29
CA ALA A 23 0.63 -3.40 6.91
C ALA A 23 0.32 -3.35 8.43
N ASP A 24 1.34 -3.51 9.27
CA ASP A 24 1.23 -3.24 10.72
C ASP A 24 1.49 -1.75 10.96
N VAL A 25 0.46 -0.99 11.37
CA VAL A 25 0.53 0.48 11.49
C VAL A 25 0.46 0.96 12.94
N TRP A 26 1.29 1.96 13.24
CA TRP A 26 1.36 2.63 14.54
C TRP A 26 1.19 4.13 14.35
N LEU A 27 0.29 4.76 15.11
CA LEU A 27 0.12 6.21 15.08
C LEU A 27 1.07 6.91 16.07
N TYR A 28 1.97 7.75 15.54
CA TYR A 28 2.79 8.67 16.34
C TYR A 28 2.74 10.07 15.77
N ASN A 29 2.38 11.05 16.59
CA ASN A 29 2.36 12.48 16.21
C ASN A 29 1.62 12.74 14.88
N GLY A 30 0.49 12.06 14.67
CA GLY A 30 -0.33 12.19 13.45
C GLY A 30 0.19 11.46 12.21
N THR A 31 1.31 10.73 12.32
CA THR A 31 1.90 9.94 11.23
C THR A 31 1.74 8.45 11.50
N LEU A 32 1.31 7.69 10.48
CA LEU A 32 1.24 6.23 10.53
C LEU A 32 2.59 5.63 10.15
N HIS A 33 3.30 5.06 11.13
CA HIS A 33 4.55 4.34 10.93
C HIS A 33 4.29 2.84 10.73
N VAL A 34 5.17 2.17 10.02
CA VAL A 34 5.03 0.74 9.70
C VAL A 34 6.13 -0.09 10.34
N GLY A 35 5.74 -1.10 11.11
CA GLY A 35 6.65 -2.08 11.71
C GLY A 35 5.90 -3.13 12.52
N HIS A 36 6.42 -4.36 12.56
CA HIS A 36 5.81 -5.43 13.35
C HIS A 36 5.99 -5.19 14.85
N GLU A 37 7.20 -4.76 15.22
CA GLU A 37 7.59 -4.40 16.59
C GLU A 37 7.88 -2.90 16.67
N GLN A 38 7.52 -2.27 17.79
CA GLN A 38 7.71 -0.84 18.00
C GLN A 38 9.18 -0.39 17.86
N GLY A 39 10.14 -1.26 18.22
CA GLY A 39 11.58 -1.00 18.08
C GLY A 39 12.10 -0.97 16.63
N THR A 40 11.27 -1.35 15.65
CA THR A 40 11.62 -1.34 14.21
C THR A 40 11.11 -0.10 13.49
N LEU A 41 10.36 0.76 14.19
CA LEU A 41 9.79 1.97 13.61
C LEU A 41 10.89 2.99 13.31
N THR A 42 10.75 3.65 12.17
CA THR A 42 11.60 4.78 11.79
C THR A 42 10.75 5.88 11.17
N TYR A 43 11.24 7.12 11.17
CA TYR A 43 10.54 8.23 10.55
C TYR A 43 10.37 8.08 9.03
N ALA A 44 11.27 7.35 8.38
CA ALA A 44 11.21 7.11 6.93
C ALA A 44 10.16 6.05 6.55
N ARG A 45 9.74 5.19 7.48
CA ARG A 45 8.86 4.05 7.21
C ARG A 45 7.43 4.39 7.57
N THR A 46 6.75 5.05 6.66
CA THR A 46 5.35 5.45 6.83
C THR A 46 4.41 4.58 6.00
N PHE A 47 3.15 4.50 6.42
CA PHE A 47 2.11 3.80 5.66
C PHE A 47 1.95 4.41 4.26
N GLU A 48 2.08 5.73 4.18
CA GLU A 48 2.05 6.48 2.93
C GLU A 48 3.19 6.08 1.99
N SER A 49 4.45 6.13 2.47
CA SER A 49 5.63 5.85 1.64
C SER A 49 5.77 4.38 1.23
N LEU A 50 5.35 3.45 2.07
CA LEU A 50 5.54 2.02 1.83
C LEU A 50 4.35 1.32 1.15
N TYR A 51 3.15 1.90 1.21
CA TYR A 51 1.93 1.30 0.64
C TYR A 51 1.16 2.26 -0.26
N VAL A 52 0.66 3.39 0.27
CA VAL A 52 -0.27 4.26 -0.49
C VAL A 52 0.38 4.81 -1.76
N ASN A 53 1.53 5.48 -1.64
CA ASN A 53 2.22 6.08 -2.78
C ASN A 53 2.68 5.02 -3.80
N PRO A 54 3.25 3.87 -3.40
CA PRO A 54 3.55 2.78 -4.33
C PRO A 54 2.32 2.21 -5.05
N ILE A 55 1.17 2.07 -4.37
CA ILE A 55 -0.08 1.60 -5.01
C ILE A 55 -0.54 2.61 -6.05
N LEU A 56 -0.60 3.90 -5.70
CA LEU A 56 -0.97 4.98 -6.63
C LEU A 56 -0.04 5.05 -7.84
N ASP A 57 1.28 4.93 -7.62
CA ASP A 57 2.28 4.90 -8.68
C ASP A 57 2.02 3.75 -9.67
N VAL A 58 1.75 2.53 -9.16
CA VAL A 58 1.39 1.41 -10.03
C VAL A 58 0.07 1.66 -10.76
N LEU A 59 -0.99 2.12 -10.08
CA LEU A 59 -2.27 2.39 -10.72
C LEU A 59 -2.15 3.42 -11.84
N ASN A 60 -1.35 4.47 -11.64
CA ASN A 60 -1.06 5.48 -12.67
C ASN A 60 -0.30 4.88 -13.86
N ARG A 61 0.71 4.04 -13.60
CA ARG A 61 1.49 3.37 -14.65
C ARG A 61 0.67 2.33 -15.43
N GLN A 62 -0.27 1.65 -14.77
CA GLN A 62 -1.17 0.67 -15.40
C GLN A 62 -2.30 1.32 -16.21
N ASN A 63 -2.53 2.62 -16.02
CA ASN A 63 -3.58 3.38 -16.69
C ASN A 63 -3.05 4.71 -17.29
N PRO A 64 -2.10 4.63 -18.24
CA PRO A 64 -1.48 5.82 -18.82
C PRO A 64 -2.48 6.65 -19.64
N ALA A 65 -2.51 7.96 -19.39
CA ALA A 65 -3.41 8.87 -20.11
C ALA A 65 -3.04 9.06 -21.59
N ASN A 66 -1.76 8.90 -21.96
CA ASN A 66 -1.22 9.26 -23.27
C ASN A 66 -0.57 8.07 -24.00
N SER A 67 -1.12 6.86 -23.85
CA SER A 67 -0.59 5.69 -24.57
C SER A 67 -0.98 5.72 -26.04
N THR A 68 0.00 5.55 -26.93
CA THR A 68 -0.24 5.41 -28.38
C THR A 68 -0.83 4.05 -28.77
N PHE A 69 -0.84 3.09 -27.84
CA PHE A 69 -1.35 1.73 -28.06
C PHE A 69 -2.80 1.55 -27.59
N LEU A 70 -3.36 2.51 -26.84
CA LEU A 70 -4.72 2.42 -26.31
C LEU A 70 -5.66 3.28 -27.15
N THR A 71 -6.83 2.72 -27.47
CA THR A 71 -7.91 3.44 -28.18
C THR A 71 -8.89 4.10 -27.21
N SER A 72 -8.81 3.76 -25.91
CA SER A 72 -9.64 4.31 -24.85
C SER A 72 -8.96 4.16 -23.48
N ARG A 73 -9.51 4.84 -22.47
CA ARG A 73 -9.03 4.75 -21.08
C ARG A 73 -9.27 3.34 -20.52
N THR A 74 -8.26 2.81 -19.83
CA THR A 74 -8.35 1.56 -19.07
C THR A 74 -8.56 1.84 -17.58
N TYR A 75 -9.03 0.82 -16.87
CA TYR A 75 -9.23 0.81 -15.41
C TYR A 75 -8.64 -0.46 -14.82
N ASN A 76 -7.33 -0.64 -15.03
CA ASN A 76 -6.57 -1.76 -14.50
C ASN A 76 -6.21 -1.53 -13.03
N GLY A 77 -6.27 -2.60 -12.25
CA GLY A 77 -5.64 -2.69 -10.94
C GLY A 77 -4.12 -2.82 -11.05
N VAL A 78 -3.48 -3.33 -9.99
CA VAL A 78 -2.02 -3.32 -9.88
C VAL A 78 -1.28 -4.46 -10.60
N PHE A 79 -2.01 -5.48 -11.05
CA PHE A 79 -1.44 -6.68 -11.69
C PHE A 79 -1.48 -6.54 -13.21
N ASP A 80 -0.31 -6.49 -13.84
CA ASP A 80 -0.14 -6.29 -15.29
C ASP A 80 -0.68 -7.45 -16.14
N THR A 81 -0.51 -8.70 -15.69
CA THR A 81 -0.99 -9.89 -16.39
C THR A 81 -2.47 -10.19 -16.13
N SER A 82 -3.12 -9.46 -15.21
CA SER A 82 -4.52 -9.66 -14.84
C SER A 82 -5.12 -8.39 -14.23
N GLY A 83 -5.38 -7.37 -15.07
CA GLY A 83 -5.81 -6.04 -14.63
C GLY A 83 -7.08 -6.00 -13.77
N GLY A 84 -7.97 -7.00 -13.86
CA GLY A 84 -9.17 -7.10 -13.01
C GLY A 84 -8.95 -7.76 -11.63
N GLN A 85 -7.74 -8.25 -11.34
CA GLN A 85 -7.45 -8.93 -10.07
C GLN A 85 -7.44 -7.93 -8.91
N THR A 86 -8.29 -8.16 -7.92
CA THR A 86 -8.34 -7.37 -6.69
C THR A 86 -7.05 -7.53 -5.88
N LEU A 87 -6.47 -6.41 -5.45
CA LEU A 87 -5.46 -6.36 -4.40
C LEU A 87 -6.16 -6.21 -3.04
N TYR A 88 -5.84 -7.09 -2.09
CA TYR A 88 -6.31 -6.98 -0.71
C TYR A 88 -5.22 -6.35 0.17
N LEU A 89 -5.47 -5.13 0.67
CA LEU A 89 -4.61 -4.48 1.66
C LEU A 89 -5.21 -4.67 3.06
N PHE A 90 -4.54 -5.46 3.90
CA PHE A 90 -4.90 -5.65 5.30
C PHE A 90 -4.12 -4.67 6.18
N VAL A 91 -4.84 -3.83 6.93
CA VAL A 91 -4.22 -2.88 7.86
C VAL A 91 -4.43 -3.38 9.29
N ASP A 92 -3.34 -3.73 9.98
CA ASP A 92 -3.32 -4.17 11.36
C ASP A 92 -2.93 -2.98 12.25
N VAL A 93 -3.90 -2.47 13.00
CA VAL A 93 -3.78 -1.27 13.83
C VAL A 93 -3.19 -1.64 15.19
N LYS A 94 -1.97 -1.15 15.48
CA LYS A 94 -1.19 -1.52 16.67
C LYS A 94 -1.34 -0.56 17.85
N THR A 95 -1.61 0.71 17.57
CA THR A 95 -1.98 1.71 18.59
C THR A 95 -3.49 1.67 18.85
N ASP A 96 -3.99 2.51 19.76
CA ASP A 96 -5.42 2.57 20.07
C ASP A 96 -6.27 2.71 18.79
N GLY A 97 -7.21 1.79 18.60
CA GLY A 97 -7.98 1.67 17.36
C GLY A 97 -8.84 2.89 17.08
N ALA A 98 -9.53 3.42 18.09
CA ALA A 98 -10.44 4.57 17.93
C ALA A 98 -9.68 5.84 17.51
N THR A 99 -8.49 6.05 18.08
CA THR A 99 -7.61 7.18 17.76
C THR A 99 -6.92 7.00 16.41
N THR A 100 -6.51 5.78 16.08
CA THR A 100 -5.69 5.47 14.90
C THR A 100 -6.51 5.35 13.61
N TRP A 101 -7.70 4.78 13.68
CA TRP A 101 -8.51 4.46 12.50
C TRP A 101 -8.83 5.67 11.60
N PRO A 102 -9.18 6.87 12.12
CA PRO A 102 -9.41 8.04 11.28
C PRO A 102 -8.19 8.42 10.42
N TYR A 103 -6.97 8.22 10.92
CA TYR A 103 -5.74 8.47 10.16
C TYR A 103 -5.52 7.43 9.08
N VAL A 104 -5.91 6.17 9.33
CA VAL A 104 -5.85 5.11 8.31
C VAL A 104 -6.81 5.42 7.17
N VAL A 105 -8.06 5.76 7.49
CA VAL A 105 -9.06 6.16 6.48
C VAL A 105 -8.55 7.34 5.68
N LYS A 106 -8.07 8.39 6.36
CA LYS A 106 -7.50 9.58 5.69
C LYS A 106 -6.34 9.24 4.76
N ALA A 107 -5.42 8.38 5.19
CA ALA A 107 -4.29 7.97 4.36
C ALA A 107 -4.71 7.19 3.10
N LEU A 108 -5.87 6.53 3.13
CA LEU A 108 -6.41 5.77 2.01
C LEU A 108 -7.30 6.59 1.06
N GLU A 109 -7.72 7.81 1.42
CA GLU A 109 -8.57 8.68 0.59
C GLU A 109 -8.11 8.87 -0.87
N PRO A 110 -6.80 8.89 -1.20
CA PRO A 110 -6.37 9.02 -2.59
C PRO A 110 -6.62 7.79 -3.49
N LEU A 111 -6.91 6.62 -2.91
CA LEU A 111 -7.14 5.35 -3.63
C LEU A 111 -8.62 5.16 -4.02
#